data_AF-A0A6A6Z650-F1
#
_entry.id   AF-A0A6A6Z650-F1
#
_cell.length_a   1.000
_cell.length_b   1.000
_cell.length_c   1.000
_cell.angle_alpha   90.00
_cell.angle_beta   90.00
_cell.angle_gamma   90.00
#
_symmetry.space_group_name_H-M   'P 1'
#
loop_
_entity.id
_entity.type
_entity.pdbx_description
1 polymer ?
#
loop_
_entity_poly.entity_id
_entity_poly.type
_entity_poly.pdbx_seq_one_letter_code
_entity_poly.pdbx_strand_id
1 'polypeptide(L)'
;MQRPCGFLCRDPKHIKSDGPLVEAPSLIHSNDGVYSLFFSSGCTRVPSHDLKYVTSKDAGPSKRTSKPLLVTGDWNLLAPGSVLVRRESQRWRMVFHSRITTPFRGVRTMHTAALVLSGTNVSFDT
;
A
#
# COMPACT_ATOMS: atom_id res chain seq x y z
N MET A 1 0.94 19.81 -19.29
CA MET A 1 2.31 19.28 -19.12
C MET A 1 2.39 18.55 -17.78
N GLN A 2 2.36 17.22 -17.78
CA GLN A 2 2.41 16.40 -16.57
C GLN A 2 3.88 16.19 -16.21
N ARG A 3 4.32 16.66 -15.04
CA ARG A 3 5.71 16.43 -14.60
C ARG A 3 5.92 14.93 -14.44
N PRO A 4 6.93 14.33 -15.10
CA PRO A 4 7.20 12.91 -14.95
C PRO A 4 7.58 12.61 -13.50
N CYS A 5 6.98 11.55 -12.94
CA CYS A 5 7.21 11.07 -11.57
C CYS A 5 8.59 10.39 -11.38
N GLY A 6 9.57 10.62 -12.28
CA GLY A 6 10.76 9.79 -12.37
C GLY A 6 12.04 10.57 -12.14
N PHE A 7 12.53 10.61 -10.89
CA PHE A 7 13.97 10.71 -10.60
C PHE A 7 14.31 10.45 -9.12
N LEU A 8 13.90 9.34 -8.49
CA LEU A 8 14.48 9.00 -7.18
C LEU A 8 14.59 7.47 -6.97
N CYS A 9 15.81 7.07 -6.60
CA CYS A 9 16.23 5.78 -6.03
C CYS A 9 16.12 4.54 -6.94
N ARG A 10 17.10 4.36 -7.84
CA ARG A 10 17.37 3.04 -8.46
C ARG A 10 18.08 2.14 -7.45
N ASP A 11 17.32 1.32 -6.73
CA ASP A 11 17.84 0.23 -5.90
C ASP A 11 18.26 -0.96 -6.81
N PRO A 12 19.45 -1.58 -6.65
CA PRO A 12 19.84 -2.80 -7.36
C PRO A 12 18.86 -3.98 -7.24
N LYS A 13 18.00 -3.99 -6.22
CA LYS A 13 16.93 -5.00 -6.01
C LYS A 13 15.56 -4.53 -6.50
N HIS A 14 15.50 -3.48 -7.31
CA HIS A 14 14.26 -2.94 -7.87
C HIS A 14 13.52 -3.97 -8.72
N ILE A 15 12.27 -4.25 -8.35
CA ILE A 15 11.38 -5.07 -9.18
C ILE A 15 10.73 -4.14 -10.20
N LYS A 16 10.98 -4.38 -11.49
CA LYS A 16 10.52 -3.52 -12.59
C LYS A 16 9.03 -3.17 -12.52
N SER A 17 8.19 -4.10 -12.06
CA SER A 17 6.74 -3.90 -11.95
C SER A 17 6.31 -2.94 -10.83
N ASP A 18 7.21 -2.52 -9.93
CA ASP A 18 6.90 -1.47 -8.94
C ASP A 18 6.99 -0.06 -9.54
N GLY A 19 7.51 0.07 -10.76
CA GLY A 19 7.76 1.38 -11.36
C GLY A 19 8.81 2.19 -10.58
N PRO A 20 9.08 3.43 -10.96
CA PRO A 20 10.23 4.18 -10.47
C PRO A 20 10.13 4.64 -9.01
N LEU A 21 9.00 4.40 -8.34
CA LEU A 21 8.71 4.94 -7.01
C LEU A 21 8.12 3.85 -6.11
N VAL A 22 8.79 3.60 -5.00
CA VAL A 22 8.32 2.79 -3.88
C VAL A 22 8.38 3.69 -2.64
N GLU A 23 7.25 3.91 -1.98
CA GLU A 23 7.13 4.95 -0.96
C GLU A 23 6.14 4.61 0.15
N ALA A 24 6.04 5.54 1.12
CA ALA A 24 5.08 5.50 2.23
C ALA A 24 5.06 4.17 3.01
N PRO A 25 6.21 3.75 3.59
CA PRO A 25 6.26 2.52 4.38
C PRO A 25 5.43 2.64 5.65
N SER A 26 4.66 1.60 5.97
CA SER A 26 3.99 1.41 7.26
C SER A 26 4.31 0.01 7.76
N LEU A 27 5.02 -0.09 8.89
CA LEU A 27 5.41 -1.36 9.51
C LEU A 27 4.51 -1.65 10.71
N ILE A 28 3.97 -2.86 10.78
CA ILE A 28 3.29 -3.37 11.98
C ILE A 28 3.86 -4.73 12.37
N HIS A 29 3.65 -5.09 13.63
CA HIS A 29 3.95 -6.41 14.18
C HIS A 29 2.66 -7.02 14.72
N SER A 30 2.28 -8.19 14.19
CA SER A 30 1.06 -8.90 14.61
C SER A 30 1.28 -9.70 15.89
N ASN A 31 0.18 -10.14 16.52
CA ASN A 31 0.25 -11.05 17.68
C ASN A 31 0.84 -12.42 17.33
N ASP A 32 0.79 -12.81 16.06
CA ASP A 32 1.34 -14.08 15.56
C ASP A 32 2.87 -14.01 15.37
N GLY A 33 3.51 -12.90 15.76
CA GLY A 33 4.95 -12.70 15.62
C GLY A 33 5.38 -12.38 14.18
N VAL A 34 4.49 -11.81 13.37
CA VAL A 34 4.77 -11.50 11.95
C VAL A 34 4.83 -10.00 11.75
N TYR A 35 5.95 -9.53 11.19
CA TYR A 35 6.10 -8.19 10.67
C TYR A 35 5.42 -8.08 9.32
N SER A 36 4.56 -7.06 9.15
CA SER A 36 3.97 -6.71 7.87
C SER A 36 4.38 -5.29 7.49
N LEU A 37 5.11 -5.15 6.38
CA LEU A 37 5.50 -3.86 5.84
C LEU A 37 4.61 -3.55 4.63
N PHE A 38 3.75 -2.55 4.78
CA PHE A 38 2.94 -1.99 3.72
C PHE A 38 3.71 -0.90 3.00
N PHE A 39 3.56 -0.82 1.69
CA PHE A 39 4.20 0.20 0.86
C PHE A 39 3.36 0.44 -0.39
N SER A 40 3.51 1.64 -0.96
CA SER A 40 2.92 1.95 -2.25
C SER A 40 3.96 1.89 -3.36
N SER A 41 3.53 1.46 -4.54
CA SER A 41 4.37 1.43 -5.74
C SER A 41 3.72 2.18 -6.88
N GLY A 42 4.49 2.90 -7.67
CA GLY A 42 3.99 3.72 -8.78
C GLY A 42 3.60 5.15 -8.36
N CYS A 43 3.09 5.94 -9.29
CA CYS A 43 2.83 7.37 -9.09
C CYS A 43 1.35 7.62 -8.75
N THR A 44 1.07 8.22 -7.58
CA THR A 44 -0.29 8.54 -7.06
C THR A 44 -1.22 9.34 -7.99
N ARG A 45 -0.71 9.81 -9.14
CA ARG A 45 -1.45 10.57 -10.14
C ARG A 45 -2.03 9.72 -11.27
N VAL A 46 -1.63 8.45 -11.38
CA VAL A 46 -2.03 7.54 -12.46
C VAL A 46 -2.57 6.23 -11.90
N PRO A 47 -3.42 5.49 -12.65
CA PRO A 47 -4.05 4.25 -12.20
C PRO A 47 -3.10 3.14 -11.74
N SER A 48 -1.85 3.14 -12.20
CA SER A 48 -0.84 2.13 -11.85
C SER A 48 -0.23 2.30 -10.46
N HIS A 49 -0.83 3.11 -9.59
CA HIS A 49 -0.41 3.25 -8.21
C HIS A 49 -1.16 2.22 -7.36
N ASP A 50 -0.39 1.34 -6.73
CA ASP A 50 -0.92 0.18 -6.03
C ASP A 50 -0.40 0.15 -4.60
N LEU A 51 -1.22 -0.40 -3.70
CA LEU A 51 -0.83 -0.74 -2.34
C LEU A 51 -0.39 -2.21 -2.26
N LYS A 52 0.81 -2.45 -1.76
CA LYS A 52 1.39 -3.79 -1.60
C LYS A 52 1.86 -3.99 -0.17
N TYR A 53 2.16 -5.25 0.17
CA TYR A 53 2.79 -5.58 1.44
C TYR A 53 3.78 -6.74 1.30
N VAL A 54 4.69 -6.81 2.25
CA VAL A 54 5.56 -7.97 2.48
C VAL A 54 5.44 -8.42 3.93
N THR A 55 5.66 -9.71 4.17
CA THR A 55 5.68 -10.24 5.54
C THR A 55 7.00 -10.94 5.85
N SER A 56 7.39 -10.89 7.11
CA SER A 56 8.54 -11.62 7.65
C SER A 56 8.32 -11.99 9.11
N LYS A 57 8.93 -13.09 9.57
CA LYS A 57 8.98 -13.42 11.00
C LYS A 57 10.15 -12.75 11.73
N ASP A 58 11.18 -12.36 10.98
CA ASP A 58 12.40 -11.75 11.49
C ASP A 58 12.79 -10.52 10.66
N ALA A 59 13.83 -9.78 11.06
CA ALA A 59 14.41 -8.69 10.26
C ALA A 59 15.07 -9.15 8.94
N GLY A 60 14.97 -10.44 8.60
CA GLY A 60 15.54 -11.06 7.41
C GLY A 60 14.72 -10.84 6.11
N PRO A 61 15.10 -11.53 5.02
CA PRO A 61 14.49 -11.37 3.71
C PRO A 61 12.98 -11.57 3.74
N SER A 62 12.22 -10.52 3.44
CA SER A 62 10.76 -10.59 3.45
C SER A 62 10.24 -11.26 2.18
N LYS A 63 9.25 -12.13 2.31
CA LYS A 63 8.57 -12.73 1.16
C LYS A 63 7.52 -11.75 0.65
N ARG A 64 7.65 -11.33 -0.62
CA ARG A 64 6.62 -10.54 -1.28
C ARG A 64 5.37 -11.37 -1.52
N THR A 65 4.20 -10.78 -1.29
CA THR A 65 2.92 -11.35 -1.71
C THR A 65 2.82 -11.29 -3.24
N SER A 66 2.18 -12.30 -3.84
CA SER A 66 2.04 -12.42 -5.30
C SER A 66 1.09 -11.39 -5.91
N LYS A 67 0.23 -10.77 -5.10
CA LYS A 67 -0.78 -9.79 -5.52
C LYS A 67 -0.71 -8.54 -4.64
N PRO A 68 -0.96 -7.34 -5.22
CA PRO A 68 -1.22 -6.14 -4.44
C PRO A 68 -2.41 -6.33 -3.48
N LEU A 69 -2.41 -5.58 -2.39
CA LEU A 69 -3.52 -5.56 -1.44
C LEU A 69 -4.67 -4.72 -1.97
N LEU A 70 -4.38 -3.60 -2.64
CA LEU A 70 -5.39 -2.70 -3.20
C LEU A 70 -4.88 -2.06 -4.49
N VAL A 71 -5.69 -2.08 -5.54
CA VAL A 71 -5.40 -1.51 -6.85
C VAL A 71 -6.51 -0.56 -7.32
N THR A 72 -6.24 0.20 -8.39
CA THR A 72 -7.32 0.93 -9.07
C THR A 72 -8.42 -0.03 -9.54
N GLY A 73 -9.67 0.33 -9.29
CA GLY A 73 -10.86 -0.46 -9.60
C GLY A 73 -11.44 -1.17 -8.37
N ASP A 74 -10.62 -1.51 -7.39
CA ASP A 74 -11.10 -2.07 -6.12
C ASP A 74 -11.97 -1.04 -5.42
N TRP A 75 -13.19 -1.43 -5.08
CA TRP A 75 -14.22 -0.56 -4.48
C TRP A 75 -14.44 0.76 -5.22
N ASN A 76 -14.28 0.76 -6.55
CA ASN A 76 -14.35 1.96 -7.41
C ASN A 76 -13.33 3.05 -7.04
N LEU A 77 -12.21 2.68 -6.43
CA LEU A 77 -11.15 3.60 -6.07
C LEU A 77 -10.15 3.78 -7.21
N LEU A 78 -9.56 4.97 -7.27
CA LEU A 78 -8.49 5.29 -8.21
C LEU A 78 -7.19 5.55 -7.45
N ALA A 79 -6.09 4.89 -7.86
CA ALA A 79 -4.75 5.07 -7.31
C ALA A 79 -4.70 5.04 -5.76
N PRO A 80 -5.21 3.97 -5.11
CA PRO A 80 -5.20 3.90 -3.65
C PRO A 80 -3.79 3.63 -3.09
N GLY A 81 -3.46 4.23 -1.96
CA GLY A 81 -2.14 4.05 -1.35
C GLY A 81 -1.85 4.97 -0.17
N SER A 82 -0.56 5.04 0.20
CA SER A 82 -0.03 5.74 1.37
C SER A 82 -0.81 5.44 2.64
N VAL A 83 -0.51 4.29 3.25
CA VAL A 83 -1.33 3.76 4.33
C VAL A 83 -0.70 3.96 5.69
N LEU A 84 -1.55 3.97 6.71
CA LEU A 84 -1.17 3.73 8.08
C LEU A 84 -2.08 2.64 8.64
N VAL A 85 -1.47 1.64 9.26
CA VAL A 85 -2.19 0.54 9.90
C VAL A 85 -1.97 0.60 11.39
N ARG A 86 -3.05 0.52 12.17
CA ARG A 86 -2.99 0.53 13.62
C ARG A 86 -3.96 -0.50 14.19
N ARG A 87 -3.58 -1.08 15.32
CA ARG A 87 -4.49 -1.90 16.12
C ARG A 87 -5.37 -1.02 17.00
N GLU A 88 -6.67 -1.24 16.91
CA GLU A 88 -7.71 -0.66 17.76
C GLU A 88 -8.34 -1.80 18.57
N SER A 89 -7.97 -1.89 19.85
CA SER A 89 -8.34 -3.02 20.74
C SER A 89 -7.93 -4.38 20.14
N GLN A 90 -8.90 -5.18 19.66
CA GLN A 90 -8.65 -6.49 19.04
C GLN A 90 -8.78 -6.47 17.51
N ARG A 91 -9.02 -5.32 16.90
CA ARG A 91 -9.22 -5.18 15.45
C ARG A 91 -8.09 -4.37 14.82
N TRP A 92 -7.78 -4.66 13.58
CA TRP A 92 -6.84 -3.87 12.79
C TRP A 92 -7.61 -2.88 11.93
N ARG A 93 -7.14 -1.63 11.94
CA ARG A 93 -7.68 -0.53 11.13
C ARG A 93 -6.59 -0.01 10.20
N MET A 94 -6.98 0.27 8.98
CA MET A 94 -6.16 0.94 7.98
C MET A 94 -6.80 2.28 7.64
N VAL A 95 -5.97 3.31 7.52
CA VAL A 95 -6.31 4.55 6.82
C VAL A 95 -5.45 4.66 5.57
N PHE A 96 -6.03 5.14 4.48
CA PHE A 96 -5.35 5.27 3.19
C PHE A 96 -6.03 6.33 2.34
N HIS A 97 -5.33 6.84 1.32
CA HIS A 97 -5.95 7.76 0.37
C HIS A 97 -6.42 7.03 -0.89
N SER A 98 -7.37 7.62 -1.61
CA SER A 98 -7.56 7.39 -3.04
C SER A 98 -7.72 8.71 -3.77
N ARG A 99 -7.53 8.70 -5.08
CA ARG A 99 -7.80 9.84 -5.94
C ARG A 99 -9.28 9.89 -6.31
N ILE A 100 -9.82 11.10 -6.39
CA ILE A 100 -11.10 11.39 -7.02
C ILE A 100 -10.92 12.46 -8.09
N THR A 101 -11.74 12.41 -9.12
CA THR A 101 -11.79 13.45 -10.16
C THR A 101 -12.78 14.52 -9.72
N THR A 102 -12.31 15.76 -9.59
CA THR A 102 -13.17 16.93 -9.34
C THR A 102 -12.97 17.96 -10.44
N PRO A 103 -13.92 18.90 -10.63
CA PRO A 103 -13.75 20.03 -11.56
C PRO A 103 -12.49 20.86 -11.30
N PHE A 104 -11.95 20.85 -10.07
CA PHE A 104 -10.77 21.62 -9.66
C PHE A 104 -9.45 20.83 -9.72
N ARG A 105 -9.41 19.72 -10.47
CA ARG A 105 -8.31 18.74 -10.56
C ARG A 105 -8.19 17.85 -9.31
N GLY A 106 -7.25 16.91 -9.37
CA GLY A 106 -7.19 15.70 -8.54
C GLY A 106 -7.11 15.96 -7.03
N VAL A 107 -8.21 15.71 -6.34
CA VAL A 107 -8.31 15.66 -4.88
C VAL A 107 -8.02 14.23 -4.43
N ARG A 108 -7.49 14.07 -3.21
CA ARG A 108 -7.34 12.77 -2.57
C ARG A 108 -8.26 12.71 -1.36
N THR A 109 -9.12 11.69 -1.32
CA THR A 109 -10.01 11.43 -0.19
C THR A 109 -9.36 10.40 0.72
N MET A 110 -9.58 10.54 2.02
CA MET A 110 -9.17 9.57 3.01
C MET A 110 -10.27 8.51 3.17
N HIS A 111 -9.85 7.25 3.28
CA HIS A 111 -10.71 6.10 3.52
C HIS A 111 -10.21 5.33 4.73
N THR A 112 -11.13 4.60 5.36
CA THR A 112 -10.84 3.67 6.46
C THR A 112 -11.29 2.27 6.08
N ALA A 113 -10.49 1.26 6.39
CA ALA A 113 -10.88 -0.14 6.23
C ALA A 113 -10.48 -0.97 7.46
N ALA A 114 -11.18 -2.07 7.67
CA ALA A 114 -10.84 -3.08 8.65
C ALA A 114 -9.95 -4.15 7.99
N LEU A 115 -8.99 -4.70 8.74
CA LEU A 115 -8.10 -5.76 8.25
C LEU A 115 -8.21 -7.02 9.12
N VAL A 116 -8.03 -8.17 8.48
CA VAL A 116 -7.69 -9.43 9.13
C VAL A 116 -6.23 -9.75 8.81
N LEU A 117 -5.43 -9.97 9.86
CA LEU A 117 -4.08 -10.52 9.75
C LEU A 117 -4.10 -11.96 10.29
N SER A 118 -3.66 -12.90 9.48
CA SER A 118 -3.56 -14.32 9.85
C SER A 118 -2.24 -14.88 9.35
N GLY A 119 -1.29 -15.07 10.26
CA GLY A 119 0.09 -15.43 9.91
C GLY A 119 0.71 -14.42 8.93
N THR A 120 1.05 -14.88 7.73
CA THR A 120 1.65 -14.06 6.65
C THR A 120 0.62 -13.48 5.67
N ASN A 121 -0.67 -13.66 5.94
CA ASN A 121 -1.74 -13.16 5.07
C ASN A 121 -2.37 -11.89 5.66
N VAL A 122 -2.61 -10.91 4.80
CA VAL A 122 -3.33 -9.68 5.11
C VAL A 122 -4.48 -9.55 4.13
N SER A 123 -5.69 -9.41 4.65
CA SER A 123 -6.89 -9.18 3.86
C SER A 123 -7.77 -8.11 4.51
N PHE A 124 -8.70 -7.57 3.74
CA PHE A 124 -9.75 -6.73 4.29
C PHE A 124 -10.81 -7.57 5.00
N ASP A 125 -11.34 -7.02 6.09
CA ASP A 125 -12.49 -7.55 6.83
C ASP A 125 -13.76 -6.94 6.21
N THR A 126 -14.32 -7.64 5.22
CA THR A 126 -15.48 -7.22 4.40
C THR A 126 -16.72 -8.03 4.71
#